data_AF-A0AAN5CCA3-F1
#
_entry.id   AF-A0AAN5CCA3-F1
#
_cell.length_a   1.000
_cell.length_b   1.000
_cell.length_c   1.000
_cell.angle_alpha   90.00
_cell.angle_beta   90.00
_cell.angle_gamma   90.00
#
_symmetry.space_group_name_H-M   'P 1'
#
loop_
_entity.id
_entity.type
_entity.pdbx_description
1 polymer ?
#
loop_
_entity_poly.entity_id
_entity_poly.type
_entity_poly.pdbx_seq_one_letter_code
_entity_poly.pdbx_strand_id
1 'polypeptide(L)'
;MDSVVPQRLLSTISSVPTVERSDSSFRLSQVSHQSDSDIEEEEEEDTAVRSAYFLTAKSMIDMLFRRCQACGALIDPISLRWRQKASALWVTYSCTGCKNHFRWDSQPKRGRGRSRVYEMNQSLAVSAFITGTPITRLIDQCDLLSIAIPKERSLRDTIRFYACPSIDRVYLRWQREARDFSKDVATEEGIVVALDGQFAHPGWTSNNGKVTVFDCDLGLVVAAVSLSTKDDEIGDI
;
A
#
# COMPACT_ATOMS: atom_id res chain seq x y z
N MET A 1 -19.08 50.94 -36.69
CA MET A 1 -18.05 50.55 -37.67
C MET A 1 -16.71 50.71 -36.96
N ASP A 2 -15.94 49.71 -36.59
CA ASP A 2 -15.93 48.27 -36.91
C ASP A 2 -15.19 47.56 -35.75
N SER A 3 -15.85 46.60 -35.10
CA SER A 3 -15.54 45.17 -35.19
C SER A 3 -14.10 44.79 -34.77
N VAL A 4 -13.95 44.36 -33.51
CA VAL A 4 -12.79 43.58 -33.09
C VAL A 4 -13.06 42.13 -33.49
N VAL A 5 -12.43 41.71 -34.59
CA VAL A 5 -12.40 40.32 -35.06
C VAL A 5 -11.38 39.53 -34.24
N PRO A 6 -11.70 38.32 -33.75
CA PRO A 6 -10.76 37.52 -32.99
C PRO A 6 -9.73 36.85 -33.91
N GLN A 7 -8.44 37.04 -33.63
CA GLN A 7 -7.39 36.26 -34.28
C GLN A 7 -7.34 34.84 -33.70
N ARG A 8 -7.59 33.88 -34.59
CA ARG A 8 -7.43 32.44 -34.39
C ARG A 8 -6.15 32.01 -35.12
N LEU A 9 -5.52 30.95 -34.61
CA LEU A 9 -4.48 30.09 -35.23
C LEU A 9 -3.03 30.58 -35.05
N LEU A 10 -2.01 29.76 -34.74
CA LEU A 10 -1.86 28.31 -34.92
C LEU A 10 -1.19 27.63 -33.71
N SER A 11 -1.75 26.47 -33.38
CA SER A 11 -1.12 25.36 -32.67
C SER A 11 -0.01 24.74 -33.52
N THR A 12 1.25 24.86 -33.10
CA THR A 12 2.36 24.09 -33.66
C THR A 12 2.46 22.75 -32.93
N ILE A 13 1.84 21.75 -33.54
CA ILE A 13 2.05 20.33 -33.22
C ILE A 13 3.43 19.95 -33.75
N SER A 14 4.37 19.65 -32.84
CA SER A 14 5.65 19.04 -33.20
C SER A 14 5.43 17.56 -33.49
N SER A 15 5.44 17.21 -34.77
CA SER A 15 5.39 15.84 -35.28
C SER A 15 6.71 15.11 -35.02
N VAL A 16 6.71 14.18 -34.06
CA VAL A 16 7.76 13.15 -33.92
C VAL A 16 7.27 11.89 -34.65
N PRO A 17 8.11 11.17 -35.41
CA PRO A 17 7.67 10.04 -36.23
C PRO A 17 7.14 8.89 -35.38
N THR A 18 5.93 8.44 -35.68
CA THR A 18 5.31 7.23 -35.14
C THR A 18 6.11 6.01 -35.62
N VAL A 19 6.87 5.38 -34.72
CA VAL A 19 7.33 4.01 -34.92
C VAL A 19 6.13 3.11 -34.62
N GLU A 20 5.63 2.42 -35.64
CA GLU A 20 4.64 1.36 -35.50
C GLU A 20 5.16 0.29 -34.54
N ARG A 21 4.69 0.32 -33.30
CA ARG A 21 4.74 -0.84 -32.42
C ARG A 21 3.46 -1.62 -32.62
N SER A 22 3.61 -2.85 -33.09
CA SER A 22 2.58 -3.88 -33.16
C SER A 22 1.67 -3.83 -31.94
N ASP A 23 0.39 -3.61 -32.20
CA ASP A 23 -0.73 -3.61 -31.28
C ASP A 23 -0.78 -4.95 -30.51
N SER A 24 -0.20 -4.98 -29.30
CA SER A 24 -0.47 -6.03 -28.31
C SER A 24 -1.47 -5.48 -27.29
N SER A 25 -2.63 -5.05 -27.76
CA SER A 25 -3.77 -4.76 -26.90
C SER A 25 -4.14 -6.03 -26.13
N PHE A 26 -3.90 -6.00 -24.82
CA PHE A 26 -4.37 -7.04 -23.92
C PHE A 26 -5.89 -6.93 -23.82
N ARG A 27 -6.61 -7.68 -24.66
CA ARG A 27 -8.06 -7.84 -24.55
C ARG A 27 -8.34 -8.80 -23.40
N LEU A 28 -9.01 -8.31 -22.36
CA LEU A 28 -9.56 -9.15 -21.30
C LEU A 28 -10.77 -9.90 -21.88
N SER A 29 -10.52 -11.07 -22.46
CA SER A 29 -11.55 -11.96 -22.95
C SER A 29 -12.11 -12.79 -21.80
N GLN A 30 -13.38 -12.52 -21.50
CA GLN A 30 -14.42 -13.43 -20.98
C GLN A 30 -14.15 -14.30 -19.76
N VAL A 31 -15.04 -14.08 -18.79
CA VAL A 31 -15.46 -14.95 -17.69
C VAL A 31 -15.28 -16.43 -18.03
N SER A 32 -14.34 -17.08 -17.35
CA SER A 32 -14.34 -18.52 -17.15
C SER A 32 -14.64 -18.75 -15.68
N HIS A 33 -15.77 -19.40 -15.40
CA HIS A 33 -16.02 -20.01 -14.11
C HIS A 33 -14.87 -20.98 -13.83
N GLN A 34 -14.00 -20.63 -12.90
CA GLN A 34 -13.05 -21.57 -12.30
C GLN A 34 -13.36 -21.64 -10.82
N SER A 35 -13.84 -22.83 -10.47
CA SER A 35 -13.94 -23.45 -9.16
C SER A 35 -13.04 -22.83 -8.10
N ASP A 36 -13.61 -22.64 -6.90
CA ASP A 36 -12.90 -22.63 -5.63
C ASP A 36 -11.88 -23.79 -5.64
N SER A 37 -10.66 -23.46 -6.02
CA SER A 37 -9.50 -24.25 -5.67
C SER A 37 -9.03 -23.63 -4.37
N ASP A 38 -9.08 -24.40 -3.29
CA ASP A 38 -8.41 -24.10 -2.04
C ASP A 38 -6.99 -23.68 -2.39
N ILE A 39 -6.75 -22.37 -2.39
CA ILE A 39 -5.41 -21.85 -2.58
C ILE A 39 -4.72 -22.16 -1.25
N GLU A 40 -3.98 -23.26 -1.22
CA GLU A 40 -3.00 -23.52 -0.17
C GLU A 40 -2.21 -22.21 0.01
N GLU A 41 -2.40 -21.57 1.15
CA GLU A 41 -1.60 -20.43 1.56
C GLU A 41 -0.17 -20.95 1.63
N GLU A 42 0.64 -20.70 0.60
CA GLU A 42 2.10 -20.78 0.72
C GLU A 42 2.48 -19.76 1.80
N GLU A 43 2.49 -20.20 3.06
CA GLU A 43 3.09 -19.45 4.14
C GLU A 43 4.49 -19.08 3.66
N GLU A 44 4.85 -17.79 3.72
CA GLU A 44 6.23 -17.39 3.43
C GLU A 44 7.16 -18.15 4.38
N GLU A 45 7.76 -19.23 3.88
CA GLU A 45 8.56 -20.14 4.69
C GLU A 45 9.79 -19.42 5.25
N ASP A 46 10.10 -19.75 6.50
CA ASP A 46 11.28 -19.27 7.20
C ASP A 46 12.54 -19.88 6.56
N THR A 47 13.15 -19.13 5.65
CA THR A 47 14.30 -19.61 4.88
C THR A 47 15.62 -19.33 5.59
N ALA A 48 16.66 -20.08 5.19
CA ALA A 48 18.03 -19.66 5.49
C ALA A 48 18.26 -18.25 4.91
N VAL A 49 19.13 -17.47 5.56
CA VAL A 49 19.40 -16.10 5.11
C VAL A 49 19.88 -16.07 3.67
N ARG A 50 19.15 -15.36 2.80
CA ARG A 50 19.46 -15.20 1.38
C ARG A 50 20.05 -13.83 1.05
N SER A 51 19.78 -12.81 1.86
CA SER A 51 20.21 -11.44 1.60
C SER A 51 21.53 -11.08 2.28
N ALA A 52 22.37 -10.33 1.57
CA ALA A 52 23.60 -9.76 2.14
C ALA A 52 23.34 -8.42 2.87
N TYR A 53 22.22 -7.75 2.58
CA TYR A 53 21.87 -6.42 3.11
C TYR A 53 20.46 -6.38 3.70
N PHE A 54 20.34 -5.69 4.84
CA PHE A 54 19.11 -5.49 5.62
C PHE A 54 19.10 -4.05 6.17
N LEU A 55 19.19 -3.04 5.29
CA LEU A 55 19.62 -1.65 5.57
C LEU A 55 21.09 -1.50 5.98
N THR A 56 21.66 -2.53 6.61
CA THR A 56 23.09 -2.68 6.87
C THR A 56 23.58 -4.02 6.35
N ALA A 57 24.89 -4.16 6.12
CA ALA A 57 25.48 -5.42 5.69
C ALA A 57 25.33 -6.49 6.79
N LYS A 58 25.03 -7.74 6.40
CA LYS A 58 24.91 -8.87 7.34
C LYS A 58 26.15 -9.01 8.24
N SER A 59 27.35 -8.78 7.68
CA SER A 59 28.61 -8.84 8.42
C SER A 59 28.67 -7.86 9.61
N MET A 60 27.99 -6.72 9.51
CA MET A 60 27.89 -5.75 10.61
C MET A 60 26.94 -6.25 11.71
N ILE A 61 25.85 -6.91 11.31
CA ILE A 61 24.90 -7.53 12.24
C ILE A 61 25.55 -8.71 12.97
N ASP A 62 26.35 -9.52 12.25
CA ASP A 62 27.07 -10.67 12.83
C ASP A 62 27.97 -10.25 14.01
N MET A 63 28.54 -9.04 13.97
CA MET A 63 29.39 -8.52 15.05
C MET A 63 28.63 -8.34 16.37
N LEU A 64 27.31 -8.11 16.33
CA LEU A 64 26.48 -7.95 17.53
C LEU A 64 26.36 -9.25 18.33
N PHE A 65 26.59 -10.39 17.69
CA PHE A 65 26.44 -11.72 18.30
C PHE A 65 27.76 -12.43 18.60
N ARG A 66 28.87 -11.68 18.67
CA ARG A 66 30.16 -12.24 19.13
C ARG A 66 30.20 -12.52 20.64
N ARG A 67 29.36 -11.81 21.41
CA ARG A 67 29.28 -11.92 22.87
C ARG A 67 27.83 -12.01 23.33
N CYS A 68 27.62 -12.75 24.41
CA CYS A 68 26.32 -12.84 25.07
C CYS A 68 25.93 -11.50 25.66
N GLN A 69 24.75 -11.02 25.29
CA GLN A 69 24.23 -9.73 25.76
C GLN A 69 23.86 -9.74 27.25
N ALA A 70 23.72 -10.91 27.87
CA ALA A 70 23.41 -11.06 29.29
C ALA A 70 24.65 -11.21 30.19
N CYS A 71 25.67 -11.96 29.76
CA CYS A 71 26.84 -12.28 30.61
C CYS A 71 28.21 -11.92 30.01
N GLY A 72 28.26 -11.38 28.79
CA GLY A 72 29.50 -10.96 28.13
C GLY A 72 30.43 -12.07 27.62
N ALA A 73 30.11 -13.34 27.91
CA ALA A 73 30.85 -14.49 27.42
C ALA A 73 30.87 -14.57 25.89
N LEU A 74 31.93 -15.13 25.32
CA LEU A 74 32.03 -15.36 23.87
C LEU A 74 30.94 -16.35 23.43
N ILE A 75 30.29 -16.03 22.31
CA ILE A 75 29.33 -16.94 21.67
C ILE A 75 30.09 -17.76 20.64
N ASP A 76 29.89 -19.07 20.65
CA ASP A 76 30.36 -19.95 19.59
C ASP A 76 29.59 -19.66 18.29
N PRO A 77 30.26 -19.25 17.21
CA PRO A 77 29.61 -18.99 15.92
C PRO A 77 28.79 -20.18 15.39
N ILE A 78 29.16 -21.42 15.73
CA ILE A 78 28.43 -22.63 15.31
C ILE A 78 27.04 -22.70 15.94
N SER A 79 26.85 -22.07 17.11
CA SER A 79 25.55 -22.03 17.79
C SER A 79 24.57 -21.03 17.16
N LEU A 80 25.04 -20.08 16.35
CA LEU A 80 24.22 -19.06 15.72
C LEU A 80 23.39 -19.65 14.59
N ARG A 81 22.06 -19.59 14.72
CA ARG A 81 21.13 -19.95 13.65
C ARG A 81 20.43 -18.70 13.15
N TRP A 82 20.75 -18.35 11.92
CA TRP A 82 20.17 -17.22 11.23
C TRP A 82 19.00 -17.68 10.37
N ARG A 83 17.91 -16.94 10.42
CA ARG A 83 16.71 -17.20 9.64
C ARG A 83 16.11 -15.88 9.16
N GLN A 84 15.45 -15.96 8.02
CA GLN A 84 14.89 -14.81 7.35
C GLN A 84 13.46 -15.09 6.89
N LYS A 85 12.61 -14.07 7.02
CA LYS A 85 11.25 -14.05 6.48
C LYS A 85 11.03 -12.68 5.85
N ALA A 86 11.19 -12.63 4.53
CA ALA A 86 11.19 -11.40 3.76
C ALA A 86 12.19 -10.38 4.35
N SER A 87 11.73 -9.20 4.75
CA SER A 87 12.58 -8.14 5.31
C SER A 87 13.05 -8.41 6.76
N ALA A 88 12.48 -9.42 7.42
CA ALA A 88 12.78 -9.74 8.81
C ALA A 88 13.89 -10.77 8.94
N LEU A 89 14.80 -10.50 9.88
CA LEU A 89 15.90 -11.38 10.25
C LEU A 89 15.76 -11.74 11.72
N TRP A 90 15.97 -13.00 12.08
CA TRP A 90 16.15 -13.37 13.48
C TRP A 90 17.29 -14.35 13.64
N VAL A 91 17.83 -14.32 14.85
CA VAL A 91 18.98 -15.12 15.27
C VAL A 91 18.59 -15.85 16.53
N THR A 92 18.81 -17.15 16.54
CA THR A 92 18.82 -17.92 17.78
C THR A 92 20.23 -18.40 18.10
N TYR A 93 20.58 -18.37 19.38
CA TYR A 93 21.89 -18.83 19.84
C TYR A 93 21.83 -19.30 21.29
N SER A 94 22.85 -20.05 21.68
CA SER A 94 23.01 -20.59 23.03
C SER A 94 24.29 -20.02 23.63
N CYS A 95 24.23 -19.50 24.85
CA CYS A 95 25.43 -19.05 25.54
C CYS A 95 25.98 -20.16 26.44
N THR A 96 27.25 -20.53 26.27
CA THR A 96 27.91 -21.53 27.12
C THR A 96 28.19 -21.01 28.54
N GLY A 97 28.40 -19.69 28.71
CA GLY A 97 28.65 -19.05 29.99
C GLY A 97 27.45 -19.07 30.93
N CYS A 98 26.31 -18.54 30.49
CA CYS A 98 25.08 -18.51 31.30
C CYS A 98 24.10 -19.66 31.00
N LYS A 99 24.43 -20.57 30.08
CA LYS A 99 23.62 -21.75 29.68
C LYS A 99 22.21 -21.42 29.20
N ASN A 100 21.97 -20.18 28.79
CA ASN A 100 20.67 -19.73 28.30
C ASN A 100 20.60 -19.76 26.77
N HIS A 101 19.37 -19.95 26.27
CA HIS A 101 19.02 -19.79 24.86
C HIS A 101 18.41 -18.42 24.62
N PHE A 102 18.85 -17.76 23.55
CA PHE A 102 18.41 -16.42 23.19
C PHE A 102 17.80 -16.43 21.80
N ARG A 103 16.83 -15.53 21.61
CA ARG A 103 16.27 -15.16 20.32
C ARG A 103 16.34 -13.65 20.20
N TRP A 104 16.88 -13.18 19.10
CA TRP A 104 16.84 -11.78 18.71
C TRP A 104 16.12 -11.66 17.37
N ASP A 105 15.20 -10.72 17.25
CA ASP A 105 14.48 -10.42 16.02
C ASP A 105 14.84 -8.98 15.61
N SER A 106 15.07 -8.74 14.32
CA SER A 106 15.46 -7.43 13.78
C SER A 106 14.33 -6.40 13.80
N GLN A 107 13.10 -6.88 13.94
CA GLN A 107 11.90 -6.06 13.98
C GLN A 107 10.81 -6.72 14.84
N PRO A 108 9.96 -5.91 15.50
CA PRO A 108 8.86 -6.44 16.28
C PRO A 108 7.81 -7.12 15.39
N LYS A 109 7.06 -8.05 15.99
CA LYS A 109 5.87 -8.62 15.37
C LYS A 109 4.61 -7.98 15.93
N ARG A 110 3.73 -7.50 15.04
CA ARG A 110 2.41 -6.95 15.35
C ARG A 110 1.33 -8.00 15.12
N GLY A 111 0.17 -7.84 15.76
CA GLY A 111 -0.95 -8.80 15.71
C GLY A 111 -1.08 -9.66 16.97
N ARG A 112 -1.98 -10.65 16.92
CA ARG A 112 -2.30 -11.56 18.03
C ARG A 112 -2.28 -13.02 17.57
N GLY A 113 -1.90 -13.93 18.47
CA GLY A 113 -1.89 -15.37 18.19
C GLY A 113 -1.01 -15.73 16.99
N ARG A 114 -1.55 -16.55 16.08
CA ARG A 114 -0.87 -16.99 14.85
C ARG A 114 -0.77 -15.90 13.78
N SER A 115 -1.61 -14.87 13.86
CA SER A 115 -1.62 -13.74 12.91
C SER A 115 -0.56 -12.67 13.24
N ARG A 116 0.56 -13.08 13.87
CA ARG A 116 1.67 -12.17 14.19
C ARG A 116 2.61 -12.04 13.01
N VAL A 117 2.70 -10.83 12.47
CA VAL A 117 3.51 -10.50 11.29
C VAL A 117 4.56 -9.48 11.64
N TYR A 118 5.72 -9.58 11.00
CA TYR A 118 6.79 -8.62 11.16
C TYR A 118 6.36 -7.24 10.63
N GLU A 119 6.56 -6.21 11.43
CA GLU A 119 5.99 -4.87 11.19
C GLU A 119 6.36 -4.31 9.80
N MET A 120 7.63 -4.41 9.41
CA MET A 120 8.12 -3.89 8.13
C MET A 120 7.57 -4.67 6.93
N ASN A 121 7.30 -5.98 7.07
CA ASN A 121 6.66 -6.75 5.99
C ASN A 121 5.27 -6.19 5.67
N GLN A 122 4.53 -5.70 6.67
CA GLN A 122 3.25 -5.03 6.45
C GLN A 122 3.44 -3.58 5.97
N SER A 123 4.32 -2.83 6.64
CA SER A 123 4.55 -1.42 6.37
C SER A 123 5.07 -1.15 4.96
N LEU A 124 5.87 -2.06 4.38
CA LEU A 124 6.34 -1.93 2.99
C LEU A 124 5.17 -1.88 1.99
N ALA A 125 4.24 -2.82 2.09
CA ALA A 125 3.08 -2.89 1.21
C ALA A 125 2.16 -1.67 1.40
N VAL A 126 1.90 -1.30 2.65
CA VAL A 126 1.06 -0.14 3.00
C VAL A 126 1.70 1.16 2.51
N SER A 127 3.00 1.33 2.70
CA SER A 127 3.72 2.53 2.25
C SER A 127 3.72 2.66 0.74
N ALA A 128 3.94 1.55 0.01
CA ALA A 128 3.85 1.55 -1.44
C ALA A 128 2.46 1.98 -1.92
N PHE A 129 1.40 1.45 -1.29
CA PHE A 129 0.02 1.79 -1.62
C PHE A 129 -0.31 3.27 -1.36
N ILE A 130 0.00 3.78 -0.16
CA ILE A 130 -0.31 5.17 0.23
C ILE A 130 0.47 6.17 -0.62
N THR A 131 1.71 5.86 -0.99
CA THR A 131 2.54 6.74 -1.82
C THR A 131 2.25 6.61 -3.32
N GLY A 132 1.37 5.71 -3.73
CA GLY A 132 1.11 5.42 -5.14
C GLY A 132 2.29 4.77 -5.87
N THR A 133 3.23 4.18 -5.14
CA THR A 133 4.38 3.46 -5.71
C THR A 133 3.91 2.11 -6.27
N PRO A 134 4.07 1.84 -7.58
CA PRO A 134 3.73 0.53 -8.14
C PRO A 134 4.55 -0.59 -7.47
N ILE A 135 3.89 -1.68 -7.09
CA ILE A 135 4.54 -2.81 -6.40
C ILE A 135 5.72 -3.37 -7.21
N THR A 136 5.59 -3.44 -8.54
CA THR A 136 6.66 -3.89 -9.42
C THR A 136 7.91 -3.01 -9.32
N ARG A 137 7.74 -1.68 -9.25
CA ARG A 137 8.86 -0.75 -9.05
C ARG A 137 9.50 -0.90 -7.67
N LEU A 138 8.71 -1.16 -6.64
CA LEU A 138 9.26 -1.45 -5.30
C LEU A 138 10.13 -2.73 -5.35
N ILE A 139 9.65 -3.78 -6.02
CA ILE A 139 10.38 -5.04 -6.17
C ILE A 139 11.70 -4.79 -6.90
N ASP A 140 11.67 -4.12 -8.05
CA ASP A 140 12.89 -3.80 -8.83
C ASP A 140 13.92 -3.03 -8.00
N GLN A 141 13.47 -2.06 -7.20
CA GLN A 141 14.35 -1.28 -6.33
C GLN A 141 14.95 -2.13 -5.20
N CYS A 142 14.14 -2.98 -4.58
CA CYS A 142 14.61 -3.87 -3.52
C CYS A 142 15.59 -4.92 -4.05
N ASP A 143 15.36 -5.46 -5.24
CA ASP A 143 16.27 -6.40 -5.90
C ASP A 143 17.61 -5.72 -6.21
N LEU A 144 17.61 -4.50 -6.74
CA LEU A 144 18.81 -3.72 -7.01
C LEU A 144 19.64 -3.46 -5.73
N LEU A 145 18.96 -3.22 -4.61
CA LEU A 145 19.60 -3.02 -3.31
C LEU A 145 19.89 -4.33 -2.55
N SER A 146 19.55 -5.49 -3.13
CA SER A 146 19.63 -6.80 -2.48
C SER A 146 18.89 -6.86 -1.13
N ILE A 147 17.81 -6.10 -1.00
CA ILE A 147 16.91 -6.06 0.16
C ILE A 147 15.83 -7.09 -0.08
N ALA A 148 15.69 -8.06 0.83
CA ALA A 148 14.55 -8.95 0.75
C ALA A 148 13.26 -8.27 1.21
N ILE A 149 12.19 -8.60 0.49
CA ILE A 149 10.84 -8.14 0.73
C ILE A 149 9.87 -9.32 0.62
N PRO A 150 8.61 -9.15 1.07
CA PRO A 150 7.58 -10.16 0.86
C PRO A 150 7.35 -10.44 -0.62
N LYS A 151 6.84 -11.63 -0.95
CA LYS A 151 6.42 -11.97 -2.31
C LYS A 151 5.37 -10.97 -2.78
N GLU A 152 5.33 -10.69 -4.09
CA GLU A 152 4.38 -9.75 -4.68
C GLU A 152 2.93 -10.04 -4.26
N ARG A 153 2.54 -11.31 -4.28
CA ARG A 153 1.23 -11.77 -3.81
C ARG A 153 0.96 -11.33 -2.36
N SER A 154 1.89 -11.57 -1.45
CA SER A 154 1.78 -11.20 -0.04
C SER A 154 1.70 -9.69 0.17
N LEU A 155 2.40 -8.90 -0.66
CA LEU A 155 2.26 -7.43 -0.66
C LEU A 155 0.84 -7.02 -1.10
N ARG A 156 0.32 -7.61 -2.18
CA ARG A 156 -1.04 -7.34 -2.69
C ARG A 156 -2.11 -7.74 -1.69
N ASP A 157 -1.98 -8.90 -1.07
CA ASP A 157 -2.89 -9.39 -0.03
C ASP A 157 -2.85 -8.47 1.19
N THR A 158 -1.66 -7.99 1.58
CA THR A 158 -1.54 -7.00 2.66
C THR A 158 -2.33 -5.73 2.35
N ILE A 159 -2.24 -5.23 1.12
CA ILE A 159 -2.97 -4.04 0.69
C ILE A 159 -4.48 -4.31 0.72
N ARG A 160 -4.92 -5.40 0.09
CA ARG A 160 -6.34 -5.74 -0.07
C ARG A 160 -7.04 -6.01 1.26
N PHE A 161 -6.43 -6.81 2.13
CA PHE A 161 -7.09 -7.30 3.34
C PHE A 161 -6.84 -6.45 4.58
N TYR A 162 -5.78 -5.63 4.59
CA TYR A 162 -5.44 -4.82 5.76
C TYR A 162 -5.38 -3.32 5.46
N ALA A 163 -4.68 -2.91 4.40
CA ALA A 163 -4.49 -1.49 4.11
C ALA A 163 -5.80 -0.80 3.72
N CYS A 164 -6.48 -1.29 2.67
CA CYS A 164 -7.72 -0.69 2.18
C CYS A 164 -8.79 -0.62 3.27
N PRO A 165 -9.14 -1.71 3.99
CA PRO A 165 -10.16 -1.64 5.04
C PRO A 165 -9.79 -0.69 6.19
N SER A 166 -8.50 -0.58 6.53
CA SER A 166 -8.04 0.33 7.56
C SER A 166 -8.14 1.80 7.12
N ILE A 167 -7.77 2.08 5.88
CA ILE A 167 -7.89 3.41 5.28
C ILE A 167 -9.36 3.81 5.18
N ASP A 168 -10.22 2.93 4.69
CA ASP A 168 -11.66 3.17 4.60
C ASP A 168 -12.27 3.45 5.97
N ARG A 169 -11.88 2.69 7.00
CA ARG A 169 -12.36 2.92 8.37
C ARG A 169 -11.95 4.30 8.91
N VAL A 170 -10.71 4.72 8.68
CA VAL A 170 -10.23 6.06 9.10
C VAL A 170 -10.94 7.14 8.31
N TYR A 171 -11.08 6.97 7.00
CA TYR A 171 -11.75 7.91 6.11
C TYR A 171 -13.23 8.10 6.48
N LEU A 172 -13.97 7.01 6.70
CA LEU A 172 -15.37 7.04 7.14
C LEU A 172 -15.54 7.64 8.54
N ARG A 173 -14.53 7.53 9.41
CA ARG A 173 -14.55 8.22 10.71
C ARG A 173 -14.38 9.73 10.50
N TRP A 174 -13.38 10.15 9.73
CA TRP A 174 -13.15 11.57 9.43
C TRP A 174 -14.32 12.23 8.72
N GLN A 175 -14.96 11.55 7.76
CA GLN A 175 -16.18 12.05 7.13
C GLN A 175 -17.35 12.20 8.11
N ARG A 176 -17.45 11.34 9.13
CA ARG A 176 -18.47 11.49 10.18
C ARG A 176 -18.16 12.67 11.08
N GLU A 177 -16.92 12.78 11.55
CA GLU A 177 -16.46 13.92 12.36
C GLU A 177 -16.66 15.26 11.63
N ALA A 178 -16.32 15.32 10.33
CA ALA A 178 -16.56 16.51 9.51
C ALA A 178 -18.04 16.87 9.40
N ARG A 179 -18.91 15.88 9.18
CA ARG A 179 -20.36 16.08 9.08
C ARG A 179 -20.99 16.52 10.39
N ASP A 180 -20.56 15.92 11.50
CA ASP A 180 -21.05 16.27 12.84
C ASP A 180 -20.63 17.70 13.18
N PHE A 181 -19.38 18.07 12.89
CA PHE A 181 -18.90 19.44 13.04
C PHE A 181 -19.69 20.44 12.17
N SER A 182 -19.93 20.13 10.89
CA SER A 182 -20.75 20.96 10.00
C SER A 182 -22.17 21.17 10.53
N LYS A 183 -22.78 20.14 11.13
CA LYS A 183 -24.12 20.27 11.74
C LYS A 183 -24.09 21.14 13.00
N ASP A 184 -23.06 21.00 13.83
CA ASP A 184 -22.96 21.74 15.09
C ASP A 184 -22.79 23.24 14.89
N VAL A 185 -22.18 23.66 13.77
CA VAL A 185 -21.97 25.08 13.42
C VAL A 185 -23.01 25.62 12.42
N ALA A 186 -23.92 24.78 11.94
CA ALA A 186 -24.95 25.18 10.98
C ALA A 186 -25.88 26.24 11.60
N THR A 187 -26.28 27.22 10.79
CA THR A 187 -27.31 28.19 11.17
C THR A 187 -28.70 27.57 11.02
N GLU A 188 -29.76 28.29 11.41
CA GLU A 188 -31.14 27.86 11.15
C GLU A 188 -31.43 27.65 9.65
N GLU A 189 -30.66 28.28 8.76
CA GLU A 189 -30.75 28.13 7.30
C GLU A 189 -30.12 26.82 6.79
N GLY A 190 -29.41 26.08 7.65
CA GLY A 190 -28.78 24.80 7.34
C GLY A 190 -27.31 24.93 6.89
N ILE A 191 -26.84 23.92 6.15
CA ILE A 191 -25.47 23.83 5.63
C ILE A 191 -25.51 24.08 4.13
N VAL A 192 -24.73 25.06 3.65
CA VAL A 192 -24.56 25.28 2.22
C VAL A 192 -23.51 24.30 1.70
N VAL A 193 -23.90 23.44 0.76
CA VAL A 193 -23.01 22.44 0.17
C VAL A 193 -22.73 22.67 -1.30
N ALA A 194 -21.49 22.43 -1.70
CA ALA A 194 -21.09 22.30 -3.09
C ALA A 194 -20.86 20.83 -3.45
N LEU A 195 -21.20 20.47 -4.67
CA LEU A 195 -21.00 19.13 -5.23
C LEU A 195 -19.99 19.22 -6.36
N ASP A 196 -18.93 18.42 -6.30
CA ASP A 196 -17.99 18.25 -7.40
C ASP A 196 -17.97 16.80 -7.88
N GLY A 197 -18.25 16.62 -9.17
CA GLY A 197 -18.14 15.35 -9.84
C GLY A 197 -16.73 15.18 -10.40
N GLN A 198 -16.00 14.16 -9.93
CA GLN A 198 -14.70 13.84 -10.51
C GLN A 198 -14.92 13.47 -12.00
N PHE A 199 -14.21 14.15 -12.90
CA PHE A 199 -14.32 14.02 -14.37
C PHE A 199 -15.56 14.67 -15.04
N ALA A 200 -16.18 15.69 -14.43
CA ALA A 200 -17.28 16.48 -15.04
C ALA A 200 -16.85 17.41 -16.20
N HIS A 201 -15.88 17.00 -17.03
CA HIS A 201 -15.51 17.74 -18.23
C HIS A 201 -16.43 17.39 -19.42
N PRO A 202 -16.73 18.35 -20.32
CA PRO A 202 -17.60 18.11 -21.46
C PRO A 202 -16.89 17.18 -22.45
N GLY A 203 -17.29 15.90 -22.49
CA GLY A 203 -16.80 14.92 -23.47
C GLY A 203 -16.51 13.53 -22.92
N TRP A 204 -16.46 13.34 -21.60
CA TRP A 204 -16.35 12.03 -20.97
C TRP A 204 -17.55 11.80 -20.06
N THR A 205 -18.44 10.88 -20.43
CA THR A 205 -19.41 10.32 -19.49
C THR A 205 -18.62 9.54 -18.43
N SER A 206 -18.66 10.04 -17.20
CA SER A 206 -18.04 9.41 -16.03
C SER A 206 -18.68 8.03 -15.80
N ASN A 207 -18.14 6.98 -16.42
CA ASN A 207 -18.53 5.60 -16.11
C ASN A 207 -18.31 5.27 -14.62
N ASN A 208 -17.49 6.07 -13.93
CA ASN A 208 -17.31 6.04 -12.48
C ASN A 208 -17.85 7.37 -11.92
N GLY A 209 -19.07 7.36 -11.38
CA GLY A 209 -19.74 8.52 -10.79
C GLY A 209 -19.18 8.82 -9.40
N LYS A 210 -18.02 9.46 -9.36
CA LYS A 210 -17.42 9.94 -8.11
C LYS A 210 -17.91 11.35 -7.82
N VAL A 211 -18.67 11.51 -6.75
CA VAL A 211 -19.19 12.80 -6.29
C VAL A 211 -18.62 13.10 -4.92
N THR A 212 -18.10 14.32 -4.76
CA THR A 212 -17.64 14.83 -3.46
C THR A 212 -18.54 15.98 -3.05
N VAL A 213 -18.96 15.99 -1.78
CA VAL A 213 -19.79 17.01 -1.16
C VAL A 213 -18.95 17.81 -0.18
N PHE A 214 -18.94 19.11 -0.34
CA PHE A 214 -18.17 20.04 0.47
C PHE A 214 -19.11 20.99 1.20
N ASP A 215 -18.87 21.20 2.48
CA ASP A 215 -19.40 22.36 3.21
C ASP A 215 -18.67 23.61 2.72
N CYS A 216 -19.41 24.54 2.10
CA CYS A 216 -18.85 25.74 1.48
C CYS A 216 -18.25 26.70 2.51
N ASP A 217 -18.84 26.77 3.70
CA ASP A 217 -18.45 27.74 4.72
C ASP A 217 -17.21 27.27 5.48
N LEU A 218 -17.09 25.95 5.68
CA LEU A 218 -15.98 25.35 6.42
C LEU A 218 -14.85 24.82 5.53
N GLY A 219 -15.10 24.66 4.23
CA GLY A 219 -14.15 24.02 3.30
C GLY A 219 -13.89 22.55 3.64
N LEU A 220 -14.85 21.86 4.25
CA LEU A 220 -14.73 20.47 4.70
C LEU A 220 -15.44 19.52 3.74
N VAL A 221 -14.83 18.36 3.47
CA VAL A 221 -15.50 17.26 2.77
C VAL A 221 -16.42 16.53 3.75
N VAL A 222 -17.73 16.67 3.56
CA VAL A 222 -18.75 16.05 4.44
C VAL A 222 -19.26 14.71 3.91
N ALA A 223 -19.09 14.46 2.61
CA ALA A 223 -19.33 13.16 2.00
C ALA A 223 -18.52 13.00 0.70
N ALA A 224 -18.19 11.77 0.36
CA ALA A 224 -17.69 11.39 -0.95
C ALA A 224 -18.23 10.01 -1.29
N VAL A 225 -18.80 9.88 -2.47
CA VAL A 225 -19.43 8.65 -2.95
C VAL A 225 -18.81 8.29 -4.29
N SER A 226 -18.48 7.03 -4.48
CA SER A 226 -18.04 6.49 -5.76
C SER A 226 -19.05 5.44 -6.20
N LEU A 227 -19.99 5.82 -7.06
CA LEU A 227 -20.98 4.91 -7.62
C LEU A 227 -20.50 4.43 -8.99
N SER A 228 -20.43 3.12 -9.16
CA SER A 228 -20.32 2.49 -10.48
C SER A 228 -21.73 2.28 -11.05
N THR A 229 -21.89 2.35 -12.36
CA THR A 229 -23.15 1.98 -13.03
C THR A 229 -23.53 0.50 -12.86
N LYS A 230 -22.66 -0.29 -12.21
CA LYS A 230 -22.87 -1.70 -11.86
C LYS A 230 -23.26 -1.93 -10.40
N ASP A 231 -23.33 -0.88 -9.58
CA ASP A 231 -23.75 -0.99 -8.18
C ASP A 231 -25.28 -0.91 -8.10
N ASP A 232 -25.92 -1.87 -7.42
CA ASP A 232 -27.39 -2.08 -7.41
C ASP A 232 -28.21 -1.00 -6.66
N GLU A 233 -27.57 0.07 -6.18
CA GLU A 233 -28.21 1.13 -5.39
C GLU A 233 -28.38 2.42 -6.21
N ILE A 234 -29.24 2.37 -7.23
CA ILE A 234 -30.02 3.55 -7.63
C ILE A 234 -31.42 3.36 -7.04
N GLY A 235 -31.50 3.48 -5.71
CA GLY A 235 -32.79 3.72 -5.06
C GLY A 235 -33.15 5.18 -5.26
N ASP A 236 -34.32 5.43 -5.83
CA ASP A 236 -34.87 6.75 -6.10
C ASP A 236 -34.65 7.71 -4.91
N ILE A 237 -33.94 8.81 -5.18
CA ILE A 237 -33.86 9.99 -4.31
C ILE A 237 -35.13 10.81 -4.52
#